data_AF-A0A1V5IDS6-F1
#
_entry.id   AF-A0A1V5IDS6-F1
#
_cell.length_a   1.000
_cell.length_b   1.000
_cell.length_c   1.000
_cell.angle_alpha   90.00
_cell.angle_beta   90.00
_cell.angle_gamma   90.00
#
_symmetry.space_group_name_H-M   'P 1'
#
loop_
_entity.id
_entity.type
_entity.pdbx_description
1 polymer ?
#
loop_
_entity_poly.entity_id
_entity_poly.type
_entity_poly.pdbx_seq_one_letter_code
_entity_poly.pdbx_strand_id
1 'polypeptide(L)'
;MIRIIIALIFCVVLCALPSHGLVTSSVYSNGGSIIINTDESWETSDNLMRFGTVNDSYIYGGTSQTILTLGRTGIQKTDTTRVETTGMLNAFDSAGMFSTQSNIPESMCDQANFIAGYGNGSSSRLPETQTVEGLWGMMGSGEGTSYESAVTVDDKTVSYSGVGTSPNGYLFEDVKGSLKSGLDTNSSLLQYSYSRHDHALLRLNETDSASGAIDWLWDESADESEANVSDEEAQP
;
A
#
# COMPACT_ATOMS: atom_id res chain seq x y z
N MET A 1 -5.75 -41.76 25.29
CA MET A 1 -6.75 -40.72 24.98
C MET A 1 -6.16 -39.32 25.04
N ILE A 2 -5.61 -38.85 26.17
CA ILE A 2 -5.06 -37.48 26.31
C ILE A 2 -4.02 -37.11 25.24
N ARG A 3 -3.09 -38.00 24.88
CA ARG A 3 -2.07 -37.73 23.84
C ARG A 3 -2.65 -37.54 22.43
N ILE A 4 -3.78 -38.19 22.11
CA ILE A 4 -4.46 -38.07 20.82
C ILE A 4 -5.20 -36.73 20.76
N ILE A 5 -5.83 -36.33 21.85
CA ILE A 5 -6.52 -35.03 21.96
C ILE A 5 -5.52 -33.87 21.84
N ILE A 6 -4.34 -33.97 22.47
CA ILE A 6 -3.29 -32.94 22.35
C ILE A 6 -2.78 -32.84 20.91
N ALA A 7 -2.53 -33.97 20.23
CA ALA A 7 -2.09 -33.96 18.83
C ALA A 7 -3.15 -33.36 17.89
N LEU A 8 -4.44 -33.61 18.17
CA LEU A 8 -5.55 -33.10 17.36
C LEU A 8 -5.75 -31.59 17.57
N ILE A 9 -5.62 -31.11 18.81
CA ILE A 9 -5.59 -29.67 19.12
C ILE A 9 -4.39 -29.00 18.45
N PHE A 10 -3.21 -29.62 18.49
CA PHE A 10 -2.01 -29.08 17.84
C PHE A 10 -2.16 -28.98 16.32
N CYS A 11 -2.77 -29.98 15.67
CA CYS A 11 -3.10 -29.89 14.24
C CYS A 11 -4.13 -28.79 13.92
N VAL A 12 -5.16 -28.63 14.76
CA VAL A 12 -6.17 -27.57 14.56
C VAL A 12 -5.55 -26.18 14.75
N VAL A 13 -4.66 -26.02 15.72
CA VAL A 13 -3.91 -24.76 15.93
C VAL A 13 -2.95 -24.48 14.78
N LEU A 14 -2.24 -25.48 14.26
CA LEU A 14 -1.37 -25.32 13.09
C LEU A 14 -2.14 -24.97 11.82
N CYS A 15 -3.37 -25.47 11.64
CA CYS A 15 -4.24 -25.10 10.52
C CYS A 15 -4.93 -23.74 10.71
N ALA A 16 -4.89 -23.16 11.91
CA ALA A 16 -5.50 -21.86 12.23
C ALA A 16 -4.49 -20.71 12.24
N LEU A 17 -3.19 -20.99 12.10
CA LEU A 17 -2.19 -19.94 11.93
C LEU A 17 -2.29 -19.39 10.51
N PRO A 18 -2.56 -18.08 10.31
CA PRO A 18 -2.43 -17.47 9.00
C PRO A 18 -0.98 -17.66 8.54
N SER A 19 -0.78 -18.33 7.41
CA SER A 19 0.54 -18.46 6.80
C SER A 19 0.89 -17.13 6.13
N HIS A 20 1.41 -16.18 6.92
CA HIS A 20 2.10 -15.03 6.33
C HIS A 20 3.39 -15.55 5.72
N GLY A 21 3.46 -15.57 4.39
CA GLY A 21 4.69 -15.88 3.67
C GLY A 21 5.62 -14.67 3.77
N LEU A 22 6.74 -14.83 4.47
CA LEU A 22 7.78 -13.79 4.53
C LEU A 22 8.87 -14.12 3.49
N VAL A 23 9.08 -13.23 2.53
CA VAL A 23 10.08 -13.39 1.45
C VAL A 23 11.24 -12.44 1.69
N THR A 24 12.37 -12.97 2.16
CA THR A 24 13.63 -12.22 2.25
C THR A 24 14.56 -12.56 1.10
N SER A 25 15.22 -11.56 0.51
CA SER A 25 16.27 -11.78 -0.49
C SER A 25 17.41 -10.78 -0.33
N SER A 26 18.62 -11.19 -0.71
CA SER A 26 19.81 -10.33 -0.70
C SER A 26 20.65 -10.59 -1.94
N VAL A 27 21.09 -9.53 -2.62
CA VAL A 27 21.89 -9.60 -3.84
C VAL A 27 23.08 -8.66 -3.71
N TYR A 28 24.27 -9.15 -4.04
CA TYR A 28 25.50 -8.37 -4.00
C TYR A 28 26.27 -8.53 -5.30
N SER A 29 26.81 -7.44 -5.83
CA SER A 29 27.74 -7.47 -6.96
C SER A 29 28.91 -6.52 -6.74
N ASN A 30 30.12 -6.99 -7.06
CA ASN A 30 31.34 -6.21 -6.98
C ASN A 30 31.70 -5.65 -8.37
N GLY A 31 30.80 -4.84 -8.94
CA GLY A 31 30.92 -4.26 -10.28
C GLY A 31 29.86 -4.77 -11.25
N GLY A 32 29.74 -4.11 -12.40
CA GLY A 32 28.70 -4.40 -13.39
C GLY A 32 27.35 -3.79 -13.02
N SER A 33 26.26 -4.28 -13.62
CA SER A 33 24.91 -3.82 -13.35
C SER A 33 24.05 -4.90 -12.68
N ILE A 34 23.21 -4.49 -11.74
CA ILE A 34 22.17 -5.35 -11.17
C ILE A 34 20.81 -4.83 -11.63
N ILE A 35 19.92 -5.75 -12.00
CA ILE A 35 18.52 -5.45 -12.28
C ILE A 35 17.68 -6.39 -11.41
N ILE A 36 16.82 -5.82 -10.57
CA ILE A 36 15.84 -6.56 -9.77
C ILE A 36 14.47 -6.01 -10.10
N ASN A 37 13.56 -6.93 -10.40
CA ASN A 37 12.13 -6.65 -10.49
C ASN A 37 11.44 -7.53 -9.45
N THR A 38 10.60 -6.93 -8.63
CA THR A 38 9.73 -7.66 -7.71
C THR A 38 8.32 -7.16 -7.89
N ASP A 39 7.38 -8.09 -8.04
CA ASP A 39 5.96 -7.80 -8.19
C ASP A 39 5.18 -8.65 -7.19
N GLU A 40 4.32 -8.01 -6.41
CA GLU A 40 3.46 -8.64 -5.42
C GLU A 40 2.03 -8.17 -5.67
N SER A 41 1.08 -9.10 -5.62
CA SER A 41 -0.34 -8.77 -5.75
C SER A 41 -1.16 -9.76 -4.95
N TRP A 42 -2.29 -9.27 -4.45
CA TRP A 42 -3.24 -10.04 -3.69
C TRP A 42 -4.65 -9.52 -3.95
N GLU A 43 -5.62 -10.38 -3.70
CA GLU A 43 -7.03 -10.06 -3.80
C GLU A 43 -7.75 -10.70 -2.60
N THR A 44 -8.57 -9.92 -1.92
CA THR A 44 -9.49 -10.41 -0.91
C THR A 44 -10.92 -10.13 -1.35
N SER A 45 -11.76 -11.15 -1.20
CA SER A 45 -13.20 -11.04 -1.41
C SER A 45 -13.88 -12.13 -0.57
N ASP A 46 -15.10 -11.86 -0.13
CA ASP A 46 -15.93 -12.82 0.60
C ASP A 46 -16.15 -14.13 -0.21
N ASN A 47 -15.97 -14.11 -1.54
CA ASN A 47 -16.16 -15.26 -2.43
C ASN A 47 -15.09 -15.40 -3.55
N LEU A 48 -13.80 -15.25 -3.21
CA LEU A 48 -12.67 -15.25 -4.16
C LEU A 48 -12.61 -16.43 -5.18
N MET A 49 -13.35 -17.54 -4.96
CA MET A 49 -13.26 -18.77 -5.77
C MET A 49 -14.59 -19.26 -6.38
N ARG A 50 -15.62 -18.42 -6.56
CA ARG A 50 -16.87 -18.84 -7.24
C ARG A 50 -17.17 -18.02 -8.49
N PHE A 51 -17.22 -18.70 -9.64
CA PHE A 51 -17.81 -18.16 -10.86
C PHE A 51 -19.31 -17.88 -10.64
N GLY A 52 -19.73 -16.62 -10.75
CA GLY A 52 -21.13 -16.26 -10.98
C GLY A 52 -21.90 -15.55 -9.86
N THR A 53 -21.26 -15.07 -8.78
CA THR A 53 -21.90 -14.11 -7.85
C THR A 53 -21.62 -12.68 -8.30
N VAL A 54 -22.65 -11.83 -8.34
CA VAL A 54 -22.66 -10.54 -9.08
C VAL A 54 -22.60 -9.32 -8.14
N ASN A 55 -22.36 -9.51 -6.84
CA ASN A 55 -22.49 -8.40 -5.88
C ASN A 55 -21.67 -8.58 -4.60
N ASP A 56 -20.38 -8.90 -4.72
CA ASP A 56 -19.48 -9.03 -3.58
C ASP A 56 -18.53 -7.84 -3.50
N SER A 57 -18.16 -7.46 -2.27
CA SER A 57 -17.08 -6.50 -2.05
C SER A 57 -15.75 -7.17 -2.38
N TYR A 58 -14.84 -6.43 -2.98
CA TYR A 58 -13.52 -6.93 -3.30
C TYR A 58 -12.47 -5.85 -3.11
N ILE A 59 -11.30 -6.30 -2.67
CA ILE A 59 -10.13 -5.46 -2.46
C ILE A 59 -8.98 -6.12 -3.20
N TYR A 60 -8.34 -5.34 -4.05
CA TYR A 60 -7.17 -5.72 -4.79
C TYR A 60 -6.03 -4.79 -4.37
N GLY A 61 -4.90 -5.37 -4.00
CA GLY A 61 -3.71 -4.65 -3.62
C GLY A 61 -2.49 -5.23 -4.32
N GLY A 62 -1.52 -4.38 -4.62
CA GLY A 62 -0.26 -4.83 -5.18
C GLY A 62 0.83 -3.79 -5.05
N THR A 63 2.06 -4.27 -5.05
CA THR A 63 3.27 -3.46 -5.07
C THR A 63 4.20 -3.97 -6.15
N SER A 64 4.96 -3.07 -6.77
CA SER A 64 6.00 -3.43 -7.72
C SER A 64 7.22 -2.56 -7.50
N GLN A 65 8.39 -3.18 -7.53
CA GLN A 65 9.67 -2.52 -7.33
C GLN A 65 10.64 -2.91 -8.45
N THR A 66 11.23 -1.90 -9.08
CA THR A 66 12.32 -2.06 -10.05
C THR A 66 13.55 -1.33 -9.56
N ILE A 67 14.66 -2.06 -9.40
CA ILE A 67 15.96 -1.51 -9.03
C ILE A 67 16.95 -1.82 -10.14
N LEU A 68 17.55 -0.77 -10.69
CA LEU A 68 18.66 -0.82 -11.61
C LEU A 68 19.86 -0.13 -10.97
N THR A 69 20.97 -0.85 -10.85
CA THR A 69 22.23 -0.26 -10.39
C THR A 69 23.36 -0.49 -11.36
N LEU A 70 24.37 0.37 -11.30
CA LEU A 70 25.66 0.19 -11.96
C LEU A 70 26.75 0.48 -10.93
N GLY A 71 27.70 -0.45 -10.75
CA GLY A 71 28.82 -0.30 -9.82
C GLY A 71 28.89 -1.42 -8.78
N ARG A 72 29.62 -1.19 -7.69
CA ARG A 72 29.59 -2.10 -6.54
C ARG A 72 28.30 -1.85 -5.79
N THR A 73 27.44 -2.86 -5.73
CA THR A 73 26.09 -2.73 -5.20
C THR A 73 25.80 -3.83 -4.18
N GLY A 74 25.17 -3.45 -3.07
CA GLY A 74 24.45 -4.36 -2.18
C GLY A 74 22.97 -4.03 -2.15
N ILE A 75 22.13 -5.05 -2.24
CA ILE A 75 20.67 -4.94 -2.13
C ILE A 75 20.20 -5.94 -1.08
N GLN A 76 19.39 -5.48 -0.13
CA GLN A 76 18.76 -6.30 0.88
C GLN A 76 17.26 -5.99 0.87
N LYS A 77 16.44 -7.02 0.67
CA LYS A 77 14.98 -6.95 0.75
C LYS A 77 14.50 -7.84 1.89
N THR A 78 13.88 -7.19 2.87
CA THR A 78 13.14 -7.80 3.98
C THR A 78 11.75 -7.17 3.99
N ASP A 79 11.32 -6.55 5.10
CA ASP A 79 10.11 -5.72 5.13
C ASP A 79 10.36 -4.34 4.47
N THR A 80 11.61 -3.89 4.49
CA THR A 80 12.11 -2.75 3.71
C THR A 80 13.09 -3.24 2.64
N THR A 81 13.25 -2.45 1.57
CA THR A 81 14.31 -2.64 0.59
C THR A 81 15.39 -1.58 0.78
N ARG A 82 16.62 -2.02 1.04
CA ARG A 82 17.81 -1.17 1.13
C ARG A 82 18.75 -1.46 -0.02
N VAL A 83 19.21 -0.39 -0.66
CA VAL A 83 20.16 -0.40 -1.77
C VAL A 83 21.31 0.54 -1.45
N GLU A 84 22.53 0.05 -1.66
CA GLU A 84 23.74 0.86 -1.58
C GLU A 84 24.58 0.62 -2.82
N THR A 85 25.01 1.69 -3.49
CA THR A 85 25.85 1.61 -4.68
C THR A 85 26.92 2.68 -4.70
N THR A 86 28.06 2.34 -5.30
CA THR A 86 29.14 3.30 -5.56
C THR A 86 28.99 4.03 -6.90
N GLY A 87 28.03 3.63 -7.74
CA GLY A 87 27.86 4.18 -9.08
C GLY A 87 26.48 4.78 -9.28
N MET A 88 25.68 4.23 -10.19
CA MET A 88 24.33 4.73 -10.47
C MET A 88 23.27 3.86 -9.80
N LEU A 89 22.17 4.51 -9.43
CA LEU A 89 20.95 3.91 -8.90
C LEU A 89 19.74 4.51 -9.60
N ASN A 90 18.87 3.67 -10.13
CA ASN A 90 17.48 3.99 -10.39
C ASN A 90 16.61 2.98 -9.64
N ALA A 91 15.89 3.44 -8.64
CA ALA A 91 14.92 2.64 -7.90
C ALA A 91 13.53 3.23 -8.11
N PHE A 92 12.58 2.38 -8.45
CA PHE A 92 11.18 2.72 -8.64
C PHE A 92 10.35 1.80 -7.77
N ASP A 93 9.51 2.40 -6.95
CA ASP A 93 8.53 1.72 -6.12
C ASP A 93 7.15 2.16 -6.56
N SER A 94 6.24 1.21 -6.69
CA SER A 94 4.87 1.49 -7.03
C SER A 94 3.92 0.67 -6.18
N ALA A 95 2.77 1.28 -5.90
CA ALA A 95 1.67 0.64 -5.20
C ALA A 95 0.37 0.90 -5.97
N GLY A 96 -0.48 -0.12 -6.02
CA GLY A 96 -1.82 -0.03 -6.53
C GLY A 96 -2.78 -0.64 -5.53
N MET A 97 -3.85 0.07 -5.22
CA MET A 97 -4.95 -0.43 -4.41
C MET A 97 -6.27 -0.04 -5.06
N PHE A 98 -7.16 -1.02 -5.12
CA PHE A 98 -8.51 -0.85 -5.59
C PHE A 98 -9.45 -1.55 -4.62
N SER A 99 -10.42 -0.83 -4.09
CA SER A 99 -11.46 -1.38 -3.23
C SER A 99 -12.82 -1.01 -3.79
N THR A 100 -13.71 -1.99 -3.88
CA THR A 100 -15.13 -1.73 -4.03
C THR A 100 -15.92 -2.39 -2.93
N GLN A 101 -16.91 -1.65 -2.47
CA GLN A 101 -17.97 -2.16 -1.65
C GLN A 101 -19.25 -2.11 -2.47
N SER A 102 -19.85 -3.28 -2.69
CA SER A 102 -21.16 -3.37 -3.32
C SER A 102 -22.24 -2.90 -2.35
N ASN A 103 -23.27 -2.23 -2.90
CA ASN A 103 -24.50 -2.00 -2.17
C ASN A 103 -25.17 -3.35 -1.87
N ILE A 104 -25.59 -3.59 -0.64
CA ILE A 104 -26.55 -4.66 -0.33
C ILE A 104 -27.92 -3.99 -0.34
N PRO A 105 -28.74 -4.17 -1.40
CA PRO A 105 -30.06 -3.58 -1.43
C PRO A 105 -30.87 -4.10 -0.25
N GLU A 106 -31.54 -3.20 0.48
CA GLU A 106 -32.70 -3.60 1.26
C GLU A 106 -33.69 -4.26 0.28
N SER A 107 -34.11 -5.48 0.57
CA SER A 107 -34.78 -6.42 -0.35
C SER A 107 -35.77 -5.77 -1.34
N MET A 108 -35.59 -6.02 -2.65
CA MET A 108 -36.35 -5.46 -3.79
C MET A 108 -37.85 -5.85 -3.90
N CYS A 109 -38.44 -6.44 -2.85
CA CYS A 109 -39.85 -6.87 -2.85
C CYS A 109 -40.70 -6.15 -1.79
N ASP A 110 -40.40 -4.88 -1.49
CA ASP A 110 -41.35 -4.00 -0.77
C ASP A 110 -42.28 -3.30 -1.78
N GLN A 111 -43.34 -4.02 -2.17
CA GLN A 111 -44.48 -3.43 -2.87
C GLN A 111 -45.18 -2.45 -1.92
N ALA A 112 -44.78 -1.19 -2.00
CA ALA A 112 -45.56 0.02 -1.71
C ALA A 112 -45.28 0.79 -0.41
N ASN A 113 -44.02 1.16 -0.12
CA ASN A 113 -43.75 2.44 0.58
C ASN A 113 -42.38 3.07 0.26
N PHE A 114 -42.26 3.47 -1.00
CA PHE A 114 -41.11 4.11 -1.65
C PHE A 114 -40.47 5.33 -0.94
N ILE A 115 -41.11 6.00 0.03
CA ILE A 115 -40.51 7.14 0.77
C ILE A 115 -41.12 7.21 2.18
N ALA A 116 -41.01 6.15 2.98
CA ALA A 116 -41.30 6.23 4.41
C ALA A 116 -40.24 5.44 5.18
N GLY A 117 -39.20 6.13 5.61
CA GLY A 117 -38.21 5.55 6.51
C GLY A 117 -38.90 4.95 7.72
N TYR A 118 -38.47 3.77 8.15
CA TYR A 118 -38.26 3.40 9.54
C TYR A 118 -37.60 2.02 9.60
N GLY A 119 -36.68 1.91 10.57
CA GLY A 119 -35.74 0.80 10.71
C GLY A 119 -36.37 -0.57 10.84
N ASN A 120 -35.72 -1.55 10.19
CA ASN A 120 -35.63 -2.90 10.69
C ASN A 120 -34.42 -3.64 10.08
N GLY A 121 -33.28 -3.60 10.78
CA GLY A 121 -32.42 -4.78 10.94
C GLY A 121 -31.58 -5.34 9.78
N SER A 122 -31.49 -4.71 8.61
CA SER A 122 -30.41 -5.01 7.65
C SER A 122 -29.32 -3.97 7.79
N SER A 123 -28.05 -4.40 7.92
CA SER A 123 -26.91 -3.49 7.80
C SER A 123 -26.89 -2.95 6.36
N SER A 124 -27.62 -1.87 6.10
CA SER A 124 -27.55 -1.14 4.85
C SER A 124 -26.10 -0.68 4.70
N ARG A 125 -25.41 -1.16 3.66
CA ARG A 125 -24.03 -0.82 3.33
C ARG A 125 -24.06 -0.03 2.04
N LEU A 126 -23.54 1.20 2.08
CA LEU A 126 -23.51 2.08 0.93
C LEU A 126 -22.48 1.57 -0.09
N PRO A 127 -22.72 1.74 -1.39
CA PRO A 127 -21.69 1.43 -2.38
C PRO A 127 -20.54 2.42 -2.25
N GLU A 128 -19.32 1.90 -2.25
CA GLU A 128 -18.11 2.70 -2.15
C GLU A 128 -17.08 2.20 -3.16
N THR A 129 -16.32 3.13 -3.73
CA THR A 129 -15.18 2.82 -4.59
C THR A 129 -13.99 3.65 -4.17
N GLN A 130 -12.86 3.00 -3.99
CA GLN A 130 -11.61 3.61 -3.59
C GLN A 130 -10.49 3.12 -4.50
N THR A 131 -9.62 4.02 -4.94
CA THR A 131 -8.48 3.72 -5.79
C THR A 131 -7.29 4.55 -5.38
N VAL A 132 -6.12 3.92 -5.25
CA VAL A 132 -4.84 4.59 -5.05
C VAL A 132 -3.84 3.99 -6.02
N GLU A 133 -3.13 4.86 -6.71
CA GLU A 133 -1.98 4.50 -7.55
C GLU A 133 -0.84 5.45 -7.17
N GLY A 134 0.29 4.88 -6.79
CA GLY A 134 1.47 5.64 -6.38
C GLY A 134 2.72 5.16 -7.09
N LEU A 135 3.56 6.11 -7.46
CA LEU A 135 4.90 5.89 -7.97
C LEU A 135 5.86 6.77 -7.17
N TRP A 136 6.84 6.13 -6.55
CA TRP A 136 7.92 6.77 -5.84
C TRP A 136 9.25 6.23 -6.33
N GLY A 137 10.32 6.91 -5.98
CA GLY A 137 11.62 6.38 -6.24
C GLY A 137 12.73 7.38 -6.14
N MET A 138 13.89 6.92 -6.57
CA MET A 138 15.10 7.69 -6.56
C MET A 138 15.93 7.41 -7.82
N MET A 139 16.45 8.47 -8.41
CA MET A 139 17.54 8.37 -9.38
C MET A 139 18.74 9.09 -8.81
N GLY A 140 19.87 8.40 -8.70
CA GLY A 140 21.08 8.90 -8.06
C GLY A 140 22.34 8.38 -8.72
N SER A 141 23.42 9.14 -8.56
CA SER A 141 24.73 8.75 -9.05
C SER A 141 25.87 9.28 -8.19
N GLY A 142 26.93 8.47 -8.09
CA GLY A 142 28.14 8.78 -7.35
C GLY A 142 28.34 7.87 -6.15
N GLU A 143 29.54 7.94 -5.59
CA GLU A 143 29.90 7.19 -4.39
C GLU A 143 29.09 7.67 -3.19
N GLY A 144 28.56 6.74 -2.40
CA GLY A 144 27.66 7.04 -1.29
C GLY A 144 26.18 7.15 -1.70
N THR A 145 25.81 6.68 -2.89
CA THR A 145 24.39 6.60 -3.28
C THR A 145 23.70 5.46 -2.54
N SER A 146 22.71 5.79 -1.71
CA SER A 146 21.88 4.84 -0.99
C SER A 146 20.40 5.18 -1.11
N TYR A 147 19.57 4.14 -1.04
CA TYR A 147 18.12 4.26 -1.04
C TYR A 147 17.53 3.18 -0.15
N GLU A 148 16.63 3.57 0.74
CA GLU A 148 15.86 2.68 1.57
C GLU A 148 14.38 3.01 1.40
N SER A 149 13.56 2.00 1.10
CA SER A 149 12.14 2.19 0.94
C SER A 149 11.31 1.07 1.55
N ALA A 150 10.11 1.45 1.99
CA ALA A 150 9.08 0.57 2.50
C ALA A 150 7.76 0.95 1.83
N VAL A 151 7.14 -0.01 1.15
CA VAL A 151 5.82 0.15 0.54
C VAL A 151 4.91 -0.88 1.16
N THR A 152 3.77 -0.44 1.68
CA THR A 152 2.78 -1.33 2.29
C THR A 152 1.42 -1.05 1.69
N VAL A 153 0.76 -2.13 1.28
CA VAL A 153 -0.65 -2.13 0.88
C VAL A 153 -1.32 -3.16 1.76
N ASP A 154 -2.07 -2.68 2.75
CA ASP A 154 -2.82 -3.50 3.70
C ASP A 154 -4.28 -3.06 3.68
N ASP A 155 -5.15 -3.94 3.20
CA ASP A 155 -6.57 -3.64 3.00
C ASP A 155 -6.81 -2.37 2.15
N LYS A 156 -7.43 -1.33 2.73
CA LYS A 156 -7.69 -0.04 2.11
C LYS A 156 -6.58 1.01 2.35
N THR A 157 -5.53 0.63 3.06
CA THR A 157 -4.45 1.54 3.46
C THR A 157 -3.25 1.35 2.55
N VAL A 158 -2.73 2.46 2.03
CA VAL A 158 -1.48 2.48 1.26
C VAL A 158 -0.52 3.43 1.93
N SER A 159 0.68 2.95 2.24
CA SER A 159 1.74 3.77 2.83
C SER A 159 3.05 3.58 2.09
N TYR A 160 3.80 4.67 1.99
CA TYR A 160 5.15 4.69 1.47
C TYR A 160 6.05 5.47 2.42
N SER A 161 7.25 4.94 2.66
CA SER A 161 8.35 5.68 3.27
C SER A 161 9.61 5.41 2.46
N GLY A 162 10.32 6.47 2.09
CA GLY A 162 11.53 6.38 1.27
C GLY A 162 12.56 7.40 1.70
N VAL A 163 13.79 6.95 1.94
CA VAL A 163 14.93 7.79 2.27
C VAL A 163 16.04 7.55 1.27
N GLY A 164 16.56 8.62 0.69
CA GLY A 164 17.58 8.56 -0.35
C GLY A 164 18.72 9.53 -0.07
N THR A 165 19.96 9.07 -0.30
CA THR A 165 21.16 9.93 -0.23
C THR A 165 21.95 9.74 -1.51
N SER A 166 22.33 10.82 -2.19
CA SER A 166 23.21 10.74 -3.36
C SER A 166 23.94 12.06 -3.57
N PRO A 167 25.19 12.04 -4.07
CA PRO A 167 25.89 13.25 -4.49
C PRO A 167 25.12 14.00 -5.58
N ASN A 168 24.51 13.27 -6.51
CA ASN A 168 23.78 13.83 -7.64
C ASN A 168 22.54 12.98 -7.92
N GLY A 169 21.36 13.53 -7.69
CA GLY A 169 20.13 12.79 -7.92
C GLY A 169 18.88 13.54 -7.55
N TYR A 170 17.78 12.79 -7.49
CA TYR A 170 16.53 13.24 -6.94
C TYR A 170 15.70 12.07 -6.41
N LEU A 171 14.91 12.35 -5.37
CA LEU A 171 13.73 11.55 -5.03
C LEU A 171 12.51 12.17 -5.69
N PHE A 172 11.53 11.35 -6.00
CA PHE A 172 10.27 11.79 -6.57
C PHE A 172 9.09 11.02 -6.02
N GLU A 173 7.94 11.68 -6.09
CA GLU A 173 6.63 11.19 -5.74
C GLU A 173 5.65 11.60 -6.84
N ASP A 174 4.81 10.67 -7.27
CA ASP A 174 3.64 10.92 -8.09
C ASP A 174 2.53 9.96 -7.65
N VAL A 175 1.56 10.47 -6.90
CA VAL A 175 0.55 9.64 -6.24
C VAL A 175 -0.83 10.21 -6.43
N LYS A 176 -1.77 9.35 -6.82
CA LYS A 176 -3.16 9.73 -7.01
C LYS A 176 -4.09 8.81 -6.24
N GLY A 177 -4.92 9.41 -5.41
CA GLY A 177 -6.00 8.75 -4.69
C GLY A 177 -7.36 9.27 -5.10
N SER A 178 -8.36 8.40 -5.09
CA SER A 178 -9.76 8.77 -5.27
C SER A 178 -10.67 7.88 -4.43
N LEU A 179 -11.69 8.49 -3.86
CA LEU A 179 -12.70 7.83 -3.04
C LEU A 179 -14.08 8.41 -3.37
N LYS A 180 -15.05 7.52 -3.59
CA LYS A 180 -16.44 7.89 -3.88
C LYS A 180 -17.36 7.00 -3.07
N SER A 181 -18.28 7.62 -2.33
CA SER A 181 -19.32 6.91 -1.58
C SER A 181 -20.73 7.30 -2.03
N GLY A 182 -21.63 6.32 -2.02
CA GLY A 182 -23.02 6.43 -2.47
C GLY A 182 -23.97 7.14 -1.50
N LEU A 183 -25.23 7.26 -1.92
CA LEU A 183 -26.31 7.94 -1.19
C LEU A 183 -26.86 7.10 -0.02
N ASP A 184 -26.85 7.67 1.19
CA ASP A 184 -27.71 7.25 2.29
C ASP A 184 -29.00 8.08 2.26
N THR A 185 -30.16 7.43 2.06
CA THR A 185 -31.47 8.10 2.04
C THR A 185 -32.01 8.40 3.44
N ASN A 186 -31.43 7.80 4.48
CA ASN A 186 -31.84 7.93 5.89
C ASN A 186 -30.88 8.82 6.71
N SER A 187 -29.79 9.29 6.11
CA SER A 187 -28.78 10.13 6.76
C SER A 187 -28.52 11.41 5.97
N SER A 188 -28.21 12.48 6.67
CA SER A 188 -27.65 13.70 6.06
C SER A 188 -26.14 13.60 5.83
N LEU A 189 -25.53 12.43 6.08
CA LEU A 189 -24.12 12.17 5.80
C LEU A 189 -23.84 12.43 4.31
N LEU A 190 -22.81 13.22 4.06
CA LEU A 190 -22.46 13.72 2.74
C LEU A 190 -22.12 12.56 1.80
N GLN A 191 -22.68 12.61 0.58
CA GLN A 191 -22.01 12.05 -0.59
C GLN A 191 -20.65 12.73 -0.66
N TYR A 192 -19.58 11.95 -0.60
CA TYR A 192 -18.25 12.50 -0.77
C TYR A 192 -17.57 11.84 -1.96
N SER A 193 -17.05 12.71 -2.82
CA SER A 193 -16.14 12.38 -3.90
C SER A 193 -14.87 13.14 -3.58
N TYR A 194 -13.90 12.44 -3.03
CA TYR A 194 -12.60 12.99 -2.69
C TYR A 194 -11.56 12.47 -3.66
N SER A 195 -10.70 13.35 -4.14
CA SER A 195 -9.57 12.95 -4.98
C SER A 195 -8.40 13.84 -4.66
N ARG A 196 -7.22 13.24 -4.57
CA ARG A 196 -5.96 13.93 -4.32
C ARG A 196 -4.93 13.46 -5.32
N HIS A 197 -4.09 14.38 -5.76
CA HIS A 197 -2.94 14.11 -6.60
C HIS A 197 -1.76 14.89 -6.02
N ASP A 198 -0.80 14.17 -5.47
CA ASP A 198 0.43 14.72 -4.93
C ASP A 198 1.58 14.47 -5.91
N HIS A 199 2.42 15.49 -6.06
CA HIS A 199 3.63 15.40 -6.86
C HIS A 199 4.75 16.16 -6.16
N ALA A 200 5.84 15.46 -5.88
CA ALA A 200 7.01 16.04 -5.24
C ALA A 200 8.29 15.61 -5.96
N LEU A 201 9.29 16.49 -5.93
CA LEU A 201 10.63 16.22 -6.44
C LEU A 201 11.66 16.88 -5.54
N LEU A 202 12.47 16.06 -4.87
CA LEU A 202 13.52 16.49 -3.95
C LEU A 202 14.86 16.29 -4.65
N ARG A 203 15.56 17.37 -4.97
CA ARG A 203 16.88 17.30 -5.61
C ARG A 203 17.98 17.09 -4.57
N LEU A 204 18.87 16.15 -4.85
CA LEU A 204 20.05 15.86 -4.05
C LEU A 204 21.28 16.43 -4.79
N ASN A 205 22.03 17.31 -4.14
CA ASN A 205 23.16 18.04 -4.73
C ASN A 205 24.44 17.93 -3.86
N GLU A 206 25.58 18.10 -4.52
CA GLU A 206 26.97 17.88 -4.10
C GLU A 206 27.47 18.70 -2.91
N THR A 207 26.68 19.61 -2.34
CA THR A 207 27.25 20.61 -1.43
C THR A 207 27.54 20.06 -0.03
N ASP A 208 26.86 18.99 0.35
CA ASP A 208 27.14 18.04 1.43
C ASP A 208 26.12 16.93 1.18
N SER A 209 26.51 15.65 1.25
CA SER A 209 25.68 14.46 0.97
C SER A 209 24.18 14.70 1.26
N ALA A 210 23.43 15.11 0.23
CA ALA A 210 22.06 15.56 0.41
C ALA A 210 21.20 14.33 0.62
N SER A 211 20.49 14.31 1.74
CA SER A 211 19.46 13.32 2.06
C SER A 211 18.08 13.93 1.80
N GLY A 212 17.16 13.10 1.33
CA GLY A 212 15.75 13.44 1.25
C GLY A 212 14.92 12.26 1.74
N ALA A 213 13.75 12.59 2.29
CA ALA A 213 12.77 11.62 2.73
C ALA A 213 11.40 11.97 2.15
N ILE A 214 10.62 10.94 1.84
CA ILE A 214 9.22 11.04 1.44
C ILE A 214 8.44 10.05 2.32
N ASP A 215 7.49 10.56 3.07
CA ASP A 215 6.51 9.76 3.81
C ASP A 215 5.11 10.11 3.29
N TRP A 216 4.36 9.09 2.90
CA TRP A 216 3.03 9.25 2.34
C TRP A 216 2.08 8.19 2.88
N LEU A 217 0.86 8.61 3.21
CA LEU A 217 -0.17 7.73 3.77
C LEU A 217 -1.53 8.06 3.15
N TRP A 218 -2.23 7.01 2.74
CA TRP A 218 -3.65 7.04 2.45
C TRP A 218 -4.38 6.07 3.36
N ASP A 219 -5.22 6.64 4.23
CA ASP A 219 -6.00 5.92 5.22
C ASP A 219 -7.33 6.65 5.45
N GLU A 220 -8.45 5.93 5.38
CA GLU A 220 -9.80 6.48 5.64
C GLU A 220 -10.09 6.64 7.14
N SER A 221 -9.33 5.97 7.99
CA SER A 221 -9.46 6.02 9.45
C SER A 221 -8.60 7.11 10.09
N ALA A 222 -7.66 7.68 9.33
CA ALA A 222 -6.87 8.81 9.77
C ALA A 222 -7.74 10.07 9.76
N ASP A 223 -8.18 10.51 10.94
CA ASP A 223 -8.60 11.89 11.12
C ASP A 223 -7.44 12.77 10.62
N GLU A 224 -7.70 13.71 9.69
CA GLU A 224 -6.69 14.62 9.11
C GLU A 224 -5.88 15.40 10.18
N SER A 225 -6.27 15.35 11.46
CA SER A 225 -5.52 15.89 12.58
C SER A 225 -4.32 15.07 13.07
N GLU A 226 -4.17 13.79 12.70
CA GLU A 226 -3.07 12.92 13.18
C GLU A 226 -1.93 12.73 12.17
N ALA A 227 -2.09 13.17 10.92
CA ALA A 227 -1.03 13.15 9.90
C ALA A 227 0.01 14.29 10.05
N ASN A 228 -0.13 15.14 11.08
CA ASN A 228 0.97 15.98 11.51
C ASN A 228 1.98 15.12 12.28
N VAL A 229 2.96 14.64 11.52
CA VAL A 229 4.31 14.30 11.94
C VAL A 229 4.60 14.87 13.32
N SER A 230 4.90 13.99 14.28
CA SER A 230 5.59 14.37 15.50
C SER A 230 6.89 15.09 15.12
N ASP A 231 6.83 16.41 15.12
CA ASP A 231 7.89 17.40 14.86
C ASP A 231 9.05 17.35 15.89
N GLU A 232 9.44 16.17 16.39
CA GLU A 232 10.41 16.07 17.49
C GLU A 232 11.66 15.22 17.23
N GLU A 233 11.89 14.66 16.04
CA GLU A 233 13.17 13.95 15.81
C GLU A 233 13.74 14.02 14.38
N ALA A 234 13.48 15.10 13.65
CA ALA A 234 14.12 15.36 12.36
C ALA A 234 14.76 16.75 12.30
N GLN A 235 15.84 16.96 13.06
CA GLN A 235 16.87 17.97 12.78
C GLN A 235 18.26 17.41 13.20
N PRO A 236 19.34 17.81 12.50
CA PRO A 236 20.48 16.97 12.11
C PRO A 236 21.36 16.41 13.23
#